data_AF-A0A9C8ZFR6-F1
#
_entry.id   AF-A0A9C8ZFR6-F1
#
_cell.length_a   1.000
_cell.length_b   1.000
_cell.length_c   1.000
_cell.angle_alpha   90.00
_cell.angle_beta   90.00
_cell.angle_gamma   90.00
#
_symmetry.space_group_name_H-M   'P 1'
#
loop_
_entity.id
_entity.type
_entity.pdbx_description
1 polymer ?
#
loop_
_entity_poly.entity_id
_entity_poly.type
_entity_poly.pdbx_seq_one_letter_code
_entity_poly.pdbx_strand_id
1 'polypeptide(L)'
;MPRTTLLSWMRSFLSSKWSSRAGTVSSPEHLPMETPRTASEQLFSLTQQMLLAAQNGKWDTLTQLEQTRLPLFDQVFAGGIADNVELARQVLAIDEQTKDLVVAEMPRIQSELQKMKNASKANAAYQFIESFSTAK
;
A
#
# COMPACT_ATOMS: atom_id res chain seq x y z
N MET A 1 -8.32 -10.47 -12.23
CA MET A 1 -7.89 -9.78 -11.00
C MET A 1 -6.94 -10.69 -10.22
N PRO A 2 -5.63 -10.39 -10.16
CA PRO A 2 -4.65 -11.28 -9.51
C PRO A 2 -4.79 -11.25 -7.99
N ARG A 3 -5.08 -12.41 -7.37
CA ARG A 3 -5.32 -12.57 -5.92
C ARG A 3 -4.05 -12.46 -5.04
N THR A 4 -2.95 -11.94 -5.57
CA THR A 4 -1.59 -12.13 -5.02
C THR A 4 -0.84 -10.84 -4.68
N THR A 5 -1.26 -9.68 -5.19
CA THR A 5 -0.54 -8.40 -5.00
C THR A 5 -0.53 -7.92 -3.55
N LEU A 6 -1.71 -7.80 -2.91
CA LEU A 6 -1.83 -7.23 -1.56
C LEU A 6 -1.05 -8.04 -0.49
N LEU A 7 -1.12 -9.38 -0.55
CA LEU A 7 -0.42 -10.28 0.37
C LEU A 7 1.09 -10.35 0.12
N SER A 8 1.53 -10.24 -1.15
CA SER A 8 2.95 -10.13 -1.48
C SER A 8 3.53 -8.80 -1.02
N TRP A 9 2.74 -7.72 -1.15
CA TRP A 9 3.12 -6.39 -0.73
C TRP A 9 3.41 -6.31 0.78
N MET A 10 2.45 -6.75 1.62
CA MET A 10 2.59 -6.70 3.08
C MET A 10 3.86 -7.42 3.59
N ARG A 11 4.32 -8.46 2.89
CA ARG A 11 5.56 -9.17 3.23
C ARG A 11 6.82 -8.39 2.91
N SER A 12 6.88 -7.67 1.79
CA SER A 12 8.04 -6.85 1.43
C SER A 12 8.17 -5.63 2.36
N PHE A 13 7.07 -4.93 2.65
CA PHE A 13 7.07 -3.76 3.52
C PHE A 13 7.59 -4.07 4.94
N LEU A 14 7.21 -5.23 5.50
CA LEU A 14 7.67 -5.69 6.83
C LEU A 14 9.14 -6.13 6.89
N SER A 15 9.82 -6.33 5.74
CA SER A 15 11.16 -6.92 5.69
C SER A 15 12.31 -5.91 5.70
N SER A 16 12.06 -4.65 5.34
CA SER A 16 13.12 -3.63 5.23
C SER A 16 13.46 -3.03 6.60
N LYS A 17 14.45 -3.62 7.28
CA LYS A 17 15.15 -2.98 8.41
C LYS A 17 16.11 -1.91 7.91
N TRP A 18 15.96 -0.69 8.42
CA TRP A 18 16.79 0.44 8.03
C TRP A 18 18.03 0.56 8.91
N SER A 19 19.22 0.62 8.30
CA SER A 19 20.49 0.81 8.99
C SER A 19 20.99 2.23 8.80
N SER A 20 21.03 3.02 9.87
CA SER A 20 21.41 4.43 9.83
C SER A 20 22.91 4.64 9.67
N ARG A 21 23.30 5.64 8.87
CA ARG A 21 24.60 6.32 8.94
C ARG A 21 24.37 7.82 8.75
N ALA A 22 25.01 8.66 9.58
CA ALA A 22 24.72 10.10 9.67
C ALA A 22 25.69 10.96 8.84
N GLY A 23 25.21 12.11 8.34
CA GLY A 23 25.92 13.11 7.55
C GLY A 23 25.18 14.46 7.52
N THR A 24 25.81 15.54 7.03
CA THR A 24 25.48 16.95 7.37
C THR A 24 25.90 17.91 6.24
N VAL A 25 25.31 19.10 5.96
CA VAL A 25 24.25 19.90 6.64
C VAL A 25 23.68 21.00 5.70
N SER A 26 22.61 21.69 6.13
CA SER A 26 22.16 23.07 5.74
C SER A 26 21.12 23.31 4.62
N SER A 27 20.39 24.42 4.80
CA SER A 27 19.29 25.02 4.00
C SER A 27 19.60 26.51 3.67
N PRO A 28 18.91 27.22 2.75
CA PRO A 28 17.81 28.14 3.16
C PRO A 28 16.68 28.42 2.10
N GLU A 29 15.79 29.39 2.43
CA GLU A 29 14.43 29.68 1.88
C GLU A 29 14.32 30.64 0.66
N HIS A 30 13.20 30.62 -0.12
CA HIS A 30 12.19 31.73 -0.25
C HIS A 30 11.09 31.58 -1.38
N LEU A 31 9.81 31.64 -0.97
CA LEU A 31 8.56 32.19 -1.60
C LEU A 31 8.08 31.85 -3.06
N PRO A 32 6.76 31.99 -3.38
CA PRO A 32 6.08 31.09 -4.32
C PRO A 32 5.71 31.66 -5.71
N MET A 33 5.95 30.85 -6.74
CA MET A 33 5.02 30.64 -7.86
C MET A 33 4.37 29.24 -7.68
N GLU A 34 3.61 28.73 -8.65
CA GLU A 34 3.33 27.27 -8.67
C GLU A 34 4.66 26.53 -8.91
N THR A 35 5.34 26.22 -7.82
CA THR A 35 6.65 25.58 -7.85
C THR A 35 6.52 24.16 -8.39
N PRO A 36 7.42 23.71 -9.28
CA PRO A 36 7.52 22.29 -9.60
C PRO A 36 7.78 21.54 -8.30
N ARG A 37 6.79 20.78 -7.81
CA ARG A 37 6.87 20.07 -6.52
C ARG A 37 8.14 19.24 -6.52
N THR A 38 8.99 19.47 -5.52
CA THR A 38 10.20 18.69 -5.30
C THR A 38 9.86 17.21 -5.11
N ALA A 39 10.82 16.31 -5.37
CA ALA A 39 10.60 14.88 -5.16
C ALA A 39 10.15 14.57 -3.71
N SER A 40 10.65 15.34 -2.74
CA SER A 40 10.25 15.30 -1.32
C SER A 40 8.79 15.67 -1.09
N GLU A 41 8.29 16.75 -1.70
CA GLU A 41 6.87 17.16 -1.60
C GLU A 41 5.94 16.19 -2.34
N GLN A 42 6.37 15.65 -3.49
CA GLN A 42 5.63 14.62 -4.23
C GLN A 42 5.51 13.34 -3.40
N LEU A 43 6.61 12.88 -2.81
CA LEU A 43 6.67 11.73 -1.92
C LEU A 43 5.72 11.89 -0.72
N PHE A 44 5.75 13.04 -0.05
CA PHE A 44 4.87 13.31 1.08
C PHE A 44 3.39 13.33 0.65
N SER A 45 3.08 14.01 -0.46
CA SER A 45 1.73 14.10 -0.99
C SER A 45 1.16 12.74 -1.42
N LEU A 46 1.97 11.85 -2.02
CA LEU A 46 1.57 10.48 -2.34
C LEU A 46 1.33 9.65 -1.08
N THR A 47 2.17 9.83 -0.06
CA THR A 47 2.03 9.14 1.23
C THR A 47 0.73 9.53 1.94
N GLN A 48 0.37 10.82 1.96
CA GLN A 48 -0.93 11.28 2.44
C GLN A 48 -2.11 10.71 1.63
N GLN A 49 -1.98 10.63 0.30
CA GLN A 49 -3.00 10.04 -0.56
C GLN A 49 -3.16 8.52 -0.34
N MET A 50 -2.09 7.79 -0.01
CA MET A 50 -2.16 6.37 0.36
C MET A 50 -2.95 6.15 1.65
N LEU A 51 -2.71 6.96 2.69
CA LEU A 51 -3.50 6.92 3.92
C LEU A 51 -4.98 7.22 3.65
N LEU A 52 -5.27 8.26 2.85
CA LEU A 52 -6.64 8.59 2.47
C LEU A 52 -7.30 7.45 1.67
N ALA A 53 -6.56 6.77 0.79
CA ALA A 53 -7.05 5.60 0.07
C ALA A 53 -7.37 4.44 1.03
N ALA A 54 -6.51 4.15 2.01
CA ALA A 54 -6.76 3.14 3.04
C ALA A 54 -7.99 3.46 3.89
N GLN A 55 -8.12 4.70 4.38
CA GLN A 55 -9.27 5.15 5.17
C GLN A 55 -10.61 5.01 4.42
N ASN A 56 -10.58 5.10 3.09
CA ASN A 56 -11.75 4.94 2.21
C ASN A 56 -11.90 3.53 1.63
N GLY A 57 -11.08 2.54 2.05
CA GLY A 57 -11.12 1.17 1.54
C GLY A 57 -10.73 1.02 0.05
N LYS A 58 -10.05 2.00 -0.54
CA LYS A 58 -9.67 2.05 -1.97
C LYS A 58 -8.35 1.30 -2.21
N TRP A 59 -8.35 -0.01 -1.95
CA TRP A 59 -7.14 -0.84 -1.93
C TRP A 59 -6.39 -0.91 -3.28
N ASP A 60 -7.11 -0.90 -4.41
CA ASP A 60 -6.50 -0.85 -5.74
C ASP A 60 -5.79 0.50 -5.98
N THR A 61 -6.41 1.61 -5.58
CA THR A 61 -5.83 2.95 -5.65
C THR A 61 -4.59 3.08 -4.75
N LEU A 62 -4.63 2.52 -3.53
CA LEU A 62 -3.48 2.46 -2.63
C LEU A 62 -2.29 1.75 -3.30
N THR A 63 -2.54 0.62 -3.96
CA THR A 63 -1.51 -0.15 -4.68
C THR A 63 -0.90 0.66 -5.84
N GLN A 64 -1.71 1.41 -6.60
CA GLN A 64 -1.24 2.26 -7.70
C GLN A 64 -0.43 3.47 -7.22
N LEU A 65 -0.90 4.12 -6.14
CA LEU A 65 -0.21 5.24 -5.52
C LEU A 65 1.17 4.81 -5.01
N GLU A 66 1.28 3.63 -4.42
CA GLU A 66 2.57 3.11 -3.96
C GLU A 66 3.53 2.79 -5.10
N GLN A 67 3.06 2.14 -6.18
CA GLN A 67 3.90 1.90 -7.36
C GLN A 67 4.48 3.19 -7.93
N THR A 68 3.72 4.29 -7.83
CA THR A 68 4.16 5.64 -8.20
C THR A 68 5.11 6.25 -7.14
N ARG A 69 4.93 5.92 -5.86
CA ARG A 69 5.71 6.43 -4.74
C ARG A 69 7.11 5.82 -4.64
N LEU A 70 7.27 4.52 -4.88
CA LEU A 70 8.53 3.81 -4.62
C LEU A 70 9.75 4.43 -5.33
N PRO A 71 9.71 4.82 -6.62
CA PRO A 71 10.85 5.47 -7.27
C PRO A 71 11.20 6.84 -6.67
N LEU A 72 10.19 7.62 -6.26
CA LEU A 72 10.39 8.92 -5.58
C LEU A 72 10.98 8.74 -4.19
N PHE A 73 10.56 7.68 -3.48
CA PHE A 73 11.07 7.32 -2.18
C PHE A 73 12.57 6.99 -2.26
N ASP A 74 12.97 6.12 -3.20
CA ASP A 74 14.37 5.78 -3.44
C ASP A 74 15.19 7.00 -3.88
N GLN A 75 14.61 7.89 -4.70
CA GLN A 75 15.25 9.14 -5.13
C GLN A 75 15.51 10.10 -3.96
N VAL A 76 14.52 10.32 -3.09
CA VAL A 76 14.62 11.28 -1.96
C VAL A 76 15.58 10.80 -0.88
N PHE A 77 15.66 9.48 -0.65
CA PHE A 77 16.51 8.88 0.38
C PHE A 77 17.76 8.18 -0.18
N ALA A 78 18.15 8.44 -1.44
CA ALA A 78 19.32 7.84 -2.08
C ALA A 78 20.64 8.07 -1.30
N GLY A 79 20.79 9.25 -0.69
CA GLY A 79 21.92 9.59 0.19
C GLY A 79 21.76 9.14 1.64
N GLY A 80 20.66 8.44 1.97
CA GLY A 80 20.20 8.19 3.32
C GLY A 80 19.20 9.24 3.82
N ILE A 81 18.83 9.14 5.10
CA ILE A 81 17.80 10.01 5.72
C ILE A 81 18.31 11.32 6.29
N ALA A 82 19.62 11.53 6.36
CA ALA A 82 20.20 12.57 7.22
C ALA A 82 19.80 14.00 6.80
N ASP A 83 19.65 14.24 5.51
CA ASP A 83 19.21 15.54 4.96
C ASP A 83 17.67 15.70 4.94
N ASN A 84 16.92 14.62 5.21
CA ASN A 84 15.46 14.54 5.11
C ASN A 84 14.81 13.92 6.36
N VAL A 85 15.40 14.09 7.55
CA VAL A 85 14.98 13.36 8.78
C VAL A 85 13.51 13.59 9.13
N GLU A 86 13.02 14.82 9.12
CA GLU A 86 11.62 15.08 9.49
C GLU A 86 10.64 14.58 8.43
N LEU A 87 11.01 14.62 7.14
CA LEU A 87 10.23 13.99 6.08
C LEU A 87 10.17 12.47 6.28
N ALA A 88 11.30 11.83 6.60
CA ALA A 88 11.35 10.40 6.88
C ALA A 88 10.47 10.01 8.07
N ARG A 89 10.46 10.81 9.16
CA ARG A 89 9.57 10.59 10.31
C ARG A 89 8.09 10.76 9.94
N GLN A 90 7.75 11.80 9.18
CA GLN A 90 6.36 12.04 8.76
C GLN A 90 5.85 10.94 7.82
N VAL A 91 6.66 10.51 6.85
CA VAL A 91 6.35 9.38 5.96
C VAL A 91 6.17 8.09 6.75
N LEU A 92 7.09 7.77 7.67
CA LEU A 92 7.00 6.58 8.52
C LEU A 92 5.72 6.57 9.38
N ALA A 93 5.39 7.68 10.03
CA ALA A 93 4.21 7.77 10.90
C ALA A 93 2.89 7.60 10.12
N ILE A 94 2.83 8.07 8.87
CA ILE A 94 1.67 7.87 7.98
C ILE A 94 1.62 6.42 7.47
N ASP A 95 2.77 5.82 7.15
CA ASP A 95 2.85 4.42 6.70
C ASP A 95 2.47 3.43 7.80
N GLU A 96 2.82 3.70 9.06
CA GLU A 96 2.36 2.91 10.21
C GLU A 96 0.83 2.95 10.36
N GLN A 97 0.21 4.14 10.28
CA GLN A 97 -1.25 4.28 10.28
C GLN A 97 -1.90 3.56 9.09
N THR A 98 -1.30 3.68 7.89
CA THR A 98 -1.80 3.02 6.67
C THR A 98 -1.73 1.51 6.78
N LYS A 99 -0.64 0.97 7.34
CA LYS A 99 -0.44 -0.45 7.62
C LYS A 99 -1.48 -0.97 8.60
N ASP A 100 -1.77 -0.26 9.69
CA ASP A 100 -2.74 -0.70 10.70
C ASP A 100 -4.16 -0.82 10.11
N LEU A 101 -4.55 0.11 9.23
CA LEU A 101 -5.81 0.01 8.47
C LEU A 101 -5.86 -1.23 7.57
N VAL A 102 -4.77 -1.55 6.86
CA VAL A 102 -4.69 -2.77 6.03
C VAL A 102 -4.75 -4.03 6.89
N VAL A 103 -4.05 -4.06 8.02
CA VAL A 103 -4.07 -5.20 8.97
C VAL A 103 -5.49 -5.41 9.53
N ALA A 104 -6.22 -4.34 9.84
CA ALA A 104 -7.61 -4.40 10.30
C ALA A 104 -8.59 -4.92 9.24
N GLU A 105 -8.31 -4.70 7.95
CA GLU A 105 -9.14 -5.18 6.82
C GLU A 105 -8.93 -6.68 6.51
N MET A 106 -7.74 -7.23 6.81
CA MET A 106 -7.39 -8.62 6.45
C MET A 106 -8.40 -9.70 6.91
N PRO A 107 -8.96 -9.67 8.13
CA PRO A 107 -9.99 -10.62 8.55
C PRO A 107 -11.27 -10.54 7.69
N ARG A 108 -11.65 -9.35 7.22
CA ARG A 108 -12.82 -9.15 6.34
C ARG A 108 -12.57 -9.82 4.99
N ILE A 109 -11.40 -9.60 4.39
CA ILE A 109 -11.01 -10.23 3.12
C ILE A 109 -10.99 -11.76 3.24
N GLN A 110 -10.43 -12.30 4.34
CA GLN A 110 -10.41 -13.75 4.59
C GLN A 110 -11.83 -14.34 4.71
N SER A 111 -12.74 -13.64 5.39
CA SER A 111 -14.15 -14.02 5.51
C SER A 111 -14.85 -14.08 4.15
N GLU A 112 -14.69 -13.04 3.31
CA GLU A 112 -15.26 -13.02 1.96
C GLU A 112 -14.70 -14.13 1.06
N LEU A 113 -13.38 -14.37 1.09
CA LEU A 113 -12.77 -15.48 0.35
C LEU A 113 -13.32 -16.84 0.78
N GLN A 114 -13.58 -17.04 2.07
CA GLN A 114 -14.18 -18.28 2.58
C GLN A 114 -15.66 -18.42 2.17
N LYS A 115 -16.44 -17.34 2.16
CA LYS A 115 -17.81 -17.32 1.60
C LYS A 115 -17.80 -17.70 0.11
N MET A 116 -16.93 -17.10 -0.70
CA MET A 116 -16.77 -17.44 -2.12
C MET A 116 -16.44 -18.94 -2.31
N LYS A 117 -15.49 -19.48 -1.52
CA LYS A 117 -15.12 -20.90 -1.57
C LYS A 117 -16.30 -21.82 -1.25
N ASN A 118 -17.15 -21.45 -0.29
CA ASN A 118 -18.36 -22.19 0.03
C ASN A 118 -19.42 -22.08 -1.07
N ALA A 119 -19.60 -20.90 -1.68
CA ALA A 119 -20.49 -20.71 -2.83
C ALA A 119 -20.06 -21.56 -4.04
N SER A 120 -18.76 -21.66 -4.33
CA SER A 120 -18.25 -22.54 -5.40
C SER A 120 -18.55 -24.02 -5.14
N LYS A 121 -18.50 -24.48 -3.89
CA LYS A 121 -18.91 -25.86 -3.53
C LYS A 121 -20.40 -26.07 -3.73
N ALA A 122 -21.24 -25.11 -3.34
CA ALA A 122 -22.68 -25.19 -3.56
C ALA A 122 -23.02 -25.24 -5.06
N ASN A 123 -22.39 -24.41 -5.89
CA ASN A 123 -22.56 -24.43 -7.34
C ASN A 123 -22.17 -25.79 -7.96
N ALA A 124 -21.06 -26.38 -7.52
CA ALA A 124 -20.65 -27.72 -7.97
C ALA A 124 -21.65 -28.81 -7.55
N ALA A 125 -22.27 -28.69 -6.37
CA ALA A 125 -23.30 -29.61 -5.92
C ALA A 125 -24.60 -29.49 -6.74
N TYR A 126 -25.02 -28.28 -7.11
CA TYR A 126 -26.17 -28.08 -8.00
C TYR A 126 -25.91 -28.67 -9.41
N GLN A 127 -24.75 -28.38 -10.01
CA GLN A 127 -24.36 -28.94 -11.31
C GLN A 127 -24.29 -30.47 -11.30
N PHE A 128 -23.83 -31.06 -10.19
CA PHE A 128 -23.86 -32.52 -9.99
C PHE A 128 -25.30 -33.03 -10.01
N ILE A 129 -26.22 -32.43 -9.23
CA ILE A 129 -27.64 -32.83 -9.19
C ILE A 129 -28.31 -32.69 -10.57
N GLU A 130 -28.07 -31.60 -11.30
CA GLU A 130 -28.58 -31.41 -12.67
C GLU A 130 -28.10 -32.50 -13.64
N SER A 131 -26.85 -32.96 -13.50
CA SER A 131 -26.32 -34.05 -14.34
C SER A 131 -27.02 -35.40 -14.13
N PHE A 132 -27.55 -35.67 -12.93
CA PHE A 132 -28.41 -36.84 -12.69
C PHE A 132 -29.86 -36.59 -13.09
N SER A 133 -30.33 -35.34 -13.06
CA SER A 133 -31.70 -34.98 -13.47
C SER A 133 -31.91 -34.96 -14.99
N THR A 134 -30.84 -34.87 -15.78
CA THR A 134 -30.86 -34.77 -17.26
C THR A 134 -30.43 -36.06 -17.96
N ALA A 135 -29.93 -37.06 -17.23
CA ALA A 135 -29.52 -38.36 -17.76
C ALA A 135 -30.69 -39.39 -17.81
N LYS A 136 -31.91 -38.94 -18.07
CA LYS A 136 -33.15 -39.73 -18.00
C LYS A 136 -34.11 -39.40 -19.13
#